data_AF-A0A6P8JEV6-F1
#
_entry.id   AF-A0A6P8JEV6-F1
#
_cell.length_a   1.000
_cell.length_b   1.000
_cell.length_c   1.000
_cell.angle_alpha   90.00
_cell.angle_beta   90.00
_cell.angle_gamma   90.00
#
_symmetry.space_group_name_H-M   'P 1'
#
loop_
_entity.id
_entity.type
_entity.pdbx_description
1 polymer ?
#
loop_
_entity_poly.entity_id
_entity_poly.type
_entity_poly.pdbx_seq_one_letter_code
_entity_poly.pdbx_strand_id
1 'polypeptide(L)'
;MSATNTKTTKSDVFFVPNAMDAEFDNFWKTVSCFAANNFPFEERCEFVKKAVDCNSSTNVIPYMRLLACDLKCINQFQEMIFIALFVAFCFQILVILIYTINVYYSPALKAVSRFLHMNEHLAGVTLMAFGNTSADLFANLASVERHVPVFANNLSSALFVITISGGLICYISPFKMNSYETVRDILFLLLATLLMDYFASNHFTLSYDELKFLIVLLVYISYIIINVADVYLLQKTIASTRAKMQKLLDEKETPEIALKLQELERKLEYYSQDTRVEILEKSSSISITRIRYTTMRMIRNPRVSVNRRYTRTMMLDYTQSKNQGIFRDFFLALRPIKCQAWKQAELLNRVLLLIRAPAVVICTLYIPLVDYELEKHGWNKLLNAINVVVNPALSISIFL
;
A
#
# COMPACT_ATOMS: atom_id res chain seq x y z
N MET A 1 -20.39 71.62 45.30
CA MET A 1 -20.82 71.10 43.99
C MET A 1 -20.06 69.82 43.72
N SER A 2 -20.66 68.67 44.05
CA SER A 2 -20.10 67.35 43.81
C SER A 2 -20.31 66.96 42.35
N ALA A 3 -19.24 66.65 41.64
CA ALA A 3 -19.29 66.10 40.29
C ALA A 3 -19.38 64.57 40.39
N THR A 4 -20.56 64.03 40.10
CA THR A 4 -20.82 62.59 40.07
C THR A 4 -20.33 62.03 38.73
N ASN A 5 -19.31 61.17 38.79
CA ASN A 5 -18.77 60.42 37.66
C ASN A 5 -19.75 59.28 37.28
N THR A 6 -20.53 59.45 36.21
CA THR A 6 -21.34 58.38 35.63
C THR A 6 -20.46 57.50 34.73
N LYS A 7 -20.00 56.38 35.28
CA LYS A 7 -19.50 55.24 34.50
C LYS A 7 -20.66 54.68 33.66
N THR A 8 -20.61 54.88 32.35
CA THR A 8 -21.46 54.17 31.39
C THR A 8 -21.04 52.71 31.33
N THR A 9 -21.81 51.85 31.99
CA THR A 9 -21.83 50.41 31.80
C THR A 9 -22.19 50.10 30.34
N LYS A 10 -21.28 49.43 29.61
CA LYS A 10 -21.59 48.79 28.33
C LYS A 10 -22.80 47.87 28.54
N SER A 11 -23.92 48.25 27.93
CA SER A 11 -25.09 47.40 27.77
C SER A 11 -24.69 46.16 26.95
N ASP A 12 -24.90 44.98 27.52
CA ASP A 12 -24.92 43.72 26.76
C ASP A 12 -26.06 43.80 25.74
N VAL A 13 -25.71 44.13 24.50
CA VAL A 13 -26.63 44.09 23.37
C VAL A 13 -26.92 42.62 23.10
N PHE A 14 -28.15 42.17 23.35
CA PHE A 14 -28.63 40.87 22.89
C PHE A 14 -28.54 40.85 21.36
N PHE A 15 -27.53 40.17 20.83
CA PHE A 15 -27.36 39.94 19.40
C PHE A 15 -28.43 38.94 18.95
N VAL A 16 -29.46 39.42 18.24
CA VAL A 16 -30.43 38.57 17.58
C VAL A 16 -29.92 38.34 16.15
N PRO A 17 -29.46 37.12 15.82
CA PRO A 17 -28.92 36.83 14.50
C PRO A 17 -29.99 37.05 13.44
N ASN A 18 -29.65 37.82 12.42
CA ASN A 18 -30.52 38.09 11.28
C ASN A 18 -30.32 37.03 10.17
N ALA A 19 -31.15 37.06 9.13
CA ALA A 19 -31.06 36.10 8.02
C ALA A 19 -29.72 36.16 7.27
N MET A 20 -29.06 37.32 7.21
CA MET A 20 -27.74 37.45 6.60
C MET A 20 -26.63 36.85 7.47
N ASP A 21 -26.73 36.93 8.80
CA ASP A 21 -25.77 36.28 9.71
C ASP A 21 -25.79 34.76 9.53
N ALA A 22 -26.98 34.19 9.32
CA ALA A 22 -27.13 32.76 9.01
C ALA A 22 -26.54 32.39 7.64
N GLU A 23 -26.66 33.25 6.61
CA GLU A 23 -26.00 33.05 5.32
C GLU A 23 -24.48 33.13 5.42
N PHE A 24 -23.94 34.08 6.20
CA PHE A 24 -22.50 34.19 6.45
C PHE A 24 -21.94 32.97 7.20
N ASP A 25 -22.64 32.47 8.22
CA ASP A 25 -22.26 31.25 8.92
C ASP A 25 -22.27 30.03 7.99
N ASN A 26 -23.22 29.98 7.05
CA ASN A 26 -23.28 28.92 6.05
C ASN A 26 -22.15 29.05 5.01
N PHE A 27 -21.79 30.28 4.62
CA PHE A 27 -20.66 30.55 3.75
C PHE A 27 -19.35 30.04 4.35
N TRP A 28 -19.05 30.35 5.63
CA TRP A 28 -17.79 29.89 6.26
C TRP A 28 -17.70 28.38 6.44
N LYS A 29 -18.84 27.68 6.44
CA LYS A 29 -18.92 26.21 6.45
C LYS A 29 -18.75 25.58 5.08
N THR A 30 -19.04 26.30 3.99
CA THR A 30 -19.09 25.76 2.62
C THR A 30 -17.97 26.29 1.72
N VAL A 31 -17.31 27.37 2.12
CA VAL A 31 -16.26 28.01 1.32
C VAL A 31 -15.01 27.14 1.25
N SER A 32 -14.61 26.81 0.02
CA SER A 32 -13.38 26.05 -0.20
C SER A 32 -12.16 26.81 0.27
N CYS A 33 -11.25 26.13 0.97
CA CYS A 33 -10.02 26.74 1.47
C CYS A 33 -9.13 27.35 0.35
N PHE A 34 -9.27 26.86 -0.88
CA PHE A 34 -8.55 27.37 -2.05
C PHE A 34 -8.87 28.85 -2.35
N ALA A 35 -10.05 29.33 -1.96
CA ALA A 35 -10.44 30.73 -2.13
C ALA A 35 -9.51 31.72 -1.38
N ALA A 36 -8.78 31.24 -0.36
CA ALA A 36 -7.79 32.04 0.36
C ALA A 36 -6.70 32.62 -0.55
N ASN A 37 -6.37 31.95 -1.67
CA ASN A 37 -5.34 32.42 -2.59
C ASN A 37 -5.69 33.73 -3.30
N ASN A 38 -6.98 34.06 -3.39
CA ASN A 38 -7.45 35.28 -4.05
C ASN A 38 -7.32 36.53 -3.16
N PHE A 39 -7.07 36.35 -1.86
CA PHE A 39 -6.90 37.46 -0.92
C PHE A 39 -5.43 37.90 -0.82
N PRO A 40 -5.18 39.19 -0.54
CA PRO A 40 -3.84 39.69 -0.24
C PRO A 40 -3.26 38.98 1.00
N PHE A 41 -1.93 38.83 1.02
CA PHE A 41 -1.20 38.01 2.00
C PHE A 41 -1.53 38.36 3.46
N GLU A 42 -1.77 39.64 3.74
CA GLU A 42 -2.10 40.16 5.06
C GLU A 42 -3.45 39.64 5.58
N GLU A 43 -4.44 39.46 4.70
CA GLU A 43 -5.80 39.06 5.05
C GLU A 43 -6.01 37.54 5.00
N ARG A 44 -5.12 36.80 4.33
CA ARG A 44 -5.20 35.33 4.19
C ARG A 44 -5.33 34.61 5.51
N CYS A 45 -4.59 35.04 6.55
CA CYS A 45 -4.67 34.38 7.85
C CYS A 45 -6.05 34.55 8.52
N GLU A 46 -6.68 35.72 8.35
CA GLU A 46 -8.01 35.95 8.92
C GLU A 46 -9.06 35.08 8.22
N PHE A 47 -8.98 34.99 6.89
CA PHE A 47 -9.83 34.14 6.09
C PHE A 47 -9.67 32.65 6.46
N VAL A 48 -8.42 32.15 6.50
CA VAL A 48 -8.12 30.74 6.80
C VAL A 48 -8.53 30.33 8.21
N LYS A 49 -8.53 31.26 9.18
CA LYS A 49 -9.03 31.02 10.54
C LYS A 49 -10.55 30.89 10.61
N LYS A 50 -11.28 31.61 9.75
CA LYS A 50 -12.75 31.62 9.74
C LYS A 50 -13.34 30.47 8.91
N ALA A 51 -12.67 30.08 7.84
CA ALA A 51 -13.11 28.96 6.99
C ALA A 51 -12.92 27.61 7.71
N VAL A 52 -14.03 26.90 7.96
CA VAL A 52 -14.02 25.61 8.68
C VAL A 52 -13.29 24.54 7.89
N ASP A 53 -13.45 24.53 6.56
CA ASP A 53 -12.80 23.58 5.66
C ASP A 53 -11.27 23.64 5.76
N CYS A 54 -10.68 24.82 5.98
CA CYS A 54 -9.22 24.96 6.08
C CYS A 54 -8.61 24.23 7.27
N ASN A 55 -9.39 24.00 8.33
CA ASN A 55 -8.92 23.37 9.56
C ASN A 55 -9.41 21.92 9.68
N SER A 56 -10.56 21.58 9.07
CA SER A 56 -11.17 20.25 9.15
C SER A 56 -10.85 19.31 7.97
N SER A 57 -10.44 19.83 6.81
CA SER A 57 -10.14 19.00 5.62
C SER A 57 -8.73 18.42 5.58
N THR A 58 -7.82 18.88 6.44
CA THR A 58 -6.41 18.45 6.46
C THR A 58 -6.18 17.34 7.49
N ASN A 59 -5.98 16.10 7.03
CA ASN A 59 -5.94 14.91 7.89
C ASN A 59 -4.76 14.82 8.88
N VAL A 60 -3.69 15.61 8.73
CA VAL A 60 -2.51 15.50 9.62
C VAL A 60 -1.88 16.87 9.95
N ILE A 61 -1.63 17.72 8.95
CA ILE A 61 -1.02 19.04 9.15
C ILE A 61 -1.86 20.08 8.39
N PRO A 62 -2.43 21.10 9.06
CA PRO A 62 -3.18 22.17 8.41
C PRO A 62 -2.21 23.11 7.67
N TYR A 63 -1.75 22.67 6.49
CA TYR A 63 -0.69 23.35 5.72
C TYR A 63 -1.09 24.76 5.27
N MET A 64 -2.37 24.99 4.95
CA MET A 64 -2.86 26.34 4.60
C MET A 64 -2.78 27.31 5.78
N ARG A 65 -3.09 26.84 6.99
CA ARG A 65 -2.95 27.62 8.23
C ARG A 65 -1.49 27.86 8.57
N LEU A 66 -0.64 26.83 8.43
CA LEU A 66 0.79 26.95 8.65
C LEU A 66 1.41 28.01 7.72
N LEU A 67 1.04 28.00 6.43
CA LEU A 67 1.53 28.93 5.42
C LEU A 67 1.04 30.37 5.66
N ALA A 68 -0.26 30.54 5.92
CA ALA A 68 -0.88 31.86 6.05
C ALA A 68 -0.69 32.50 7.43
N CYS A 69 -0.77 31.73 8.52
CA CYS A 69 -0.82 32.26 9.88
C CYS A 69 0.48 32.12 10.68
N ASP A 70 1.17 30.98 10.57
CA ASP A 70 2.36 30.72 11.39
C ASP A 70 3.64 31.23 10.70
N LEU A 71 3.78 30.94 9.41
CA LEU A 71 4.91 31.39 8.58
C LEU A 71 4.77 32.84 8.09
N LYS A 72 3.55 33.40 8.11
CA LYS A 72 3.22 34.78 7.70
C LYS A 72 3.94 35.19 6.41
N CYS A 73 3.71 34.46 5.33
CA CYS A 73 4.34 34.76 4.05
C CYS A 73 3.90 36.16 3.57
N ILE A 74 4.83 37.10 3.42
CA ILE A 74 4.54 38.48 2.97
C ILE A 74 4.73 38.60 1.45
N ASN A 75 5.62 37.77 0.89
CA ASN A 75 6.03 37.85 -0.51
C ASN A 75 5.75 36.56 -1.27
N GLN A 76 5.39 36.68 -2.56
CA GLN A 76 5.23 35.55 -3.48
C GLN A 76 6.48 34.65 -3.54
N PHE A 77 7.68 35.23 -3.43
CA PHE A 77 8.94 34.45 -3.43
C PHE A 77 9.05 33.51 -2.23
N GLN A 78 8.64 33.97 -1.03
CA GLN A 78 8.64 33.13 0.18
C GLN A 78 7.62 32.01 0.05
N GLU A 79 6.40 32.33 -0.41
CA GLU A 79 5.35 31.33 -0.69
C GLU A 79 5.84 30.25 -1.66
N MET A 80 6.47 30.63 -2.78
CA MET A 80 7.03 29.67 -3.74
C MET A 80 8.12 28.78 -3.15
N ILE A 81 9.01 29.32 -2.30
CA ILE A 81 10.02 28.52 -1.59
C ILE A 81 9.34 27.50 -0.67
N PHE A 82 8.34 27.90 0.10
CA PHE A 82 7.64 26.97 1.00
C PHE A 82 6.87 25.90 0.24
N ILE A 83 6.19 26.26 -0.84
CA ILE A 83 5.51 25.28 -1.70
C ILE A 83 6.53 24.31 -2.30
N ALA A 84 7.67 24.80 -2.79
CA ALA A 84 8.73 23.94 -3.32
C ALA A 84 9.32 23.00 -2.24
N LEU A 85 9.53 23.49 -1.02
CA LEU A 85 9.99 22.67 0.11
C LEU A 85 8.94 21.63 0.52
N PHE A 86 7.67 21.99 0.53
CA PHE A 86 6.57 21.07 0.84
C PHE A 86 6.44 19.97 -0.22
N VAL A 87 6.49 20.33 -1.50
CA VAL A 87 6.50 19.36 -2.61
C VAL A 87 7.73 18.46 -2.53
N ALA A 88 8.91 19.01 -2.23
CA ALA A 88 10.12 18.22 -2.01
C ALA A 88 9.97 17.26 -0.83
N PHE A 89 9.35 17.69 0.28
CA PHE A 89 9.06 16.85 1.43
C PHE A 89 8.08 15.72 1.09
N CYS A 90 7.00 16.01 0.37
CA CYS A 90 6.07 14.98 -0.13
C CYS A 90 6.79 13.97 -1.04
N PHE A 91 7.67 14.44 -1.93
CA PHE A 91 8.49 13.57 -2.77
C PHE A 91 9.41 12.68 -1.94
N GLN A 92 10.04 13.19 -0.87
CA GLN A 92 10.86 12.37 0.04
C GLN A 92 10.03 11.29 0.74
N ILE A 93 8.83 11.61 1.21
CA ILE A 93 7.92 10.63 1.81
C ILE A 93 7.61 9.51 0.81
N LEU A 94 7.33 9.85 -0.46
CA LEU A 94 7.08 8.86 -1.51
C LEU A 94 8.31 7.96 -1.75
N VAL A 95 9.51 8.53 -1.80
CA VAL A 95 10.76 7.75 -1.96
C VAL A 95 10.98 6.81 -0.78
N ILE A 96 10.75 7.27 0.46
CA ILE A 96 10.86 6.45 1.67
C ILE A 96 9.80 5.34 1.64
N LEU A 97 8.56 5.65 1.26
CA LEU A 97 7.48 4.66 1.13
C LEU A 97 7.84 3.56 0.12
N ILE A 98 8.30 3.94 -1.08
CA ILE A 98 8.76 2.99 -2.11
C ILE A 98 9.89 2.10 -1.58
N TYR A 99 10.85 2.68 -0.85
CA TYR A 99 11.92 1.90 -0.23
C TYR A 99 11.38 0.90 0.79
N THR A 100 10.50 1.35 1.70
CA THR A 100 9.91 0.50 2.74
C THR A 100 9.09 -0.63 2.14
N ILE A 101 8.33 -0.36 1.08
CA ILE A 101 7.55 -1.37 0.35
C ILE A 101 8.46 -2.47 -0.22
N ASN A 102 9.55 -2.07 -0.88
CA ASN A 102 10.43 -3.00 -1.58
C ASN A 102 11.32 -3.83 -0.64
N VAL A 103 11.71 -3.27 0.50
CA VAL A 103 12.65 -3.90 1.45
C VAL A 103 11.93 -4.67 2.54
N TYR A 104 10.83 -4.16 3.09
CA TYR A 104 10.16 -4.77 4.24
C TYR A 104 8.81 -5.39 3.89
N TYR A 105 7.93 -4.66 3.18
CA TYR A 105 6.56 -5.12 2.94
C TYR A 105 6.49 -6.30 1.96
N SER A 106 7.16 -6.21 0.80
CA SER A 106 7.10 -7.27 -0.22
C SER A 106 7.66 -8.61 0.26
N PRO A 107 8.84 -8.70 0.91
CA PRO A 107 9.34 -9.96 1.45
C PRO A 107 8.46 -10.53 2.58
N ALA A 108 7.93 -9.67 3.46
CA ALA A 108 7.01 -10.10 4.52
C ALA A 108 5.73 -10.71 3.92
N LEU A 109 5.15 -10.08 2.89
CA LEU A 109 3.98 -10.59 2.17
C LEU A 109 4.26 -11.95 1.52
N LYS A 110 5.41 -12.10 0.85
CA LYS A 110 5.85 -13.39 0.27
C LYS A 110 5.98 -14.46 1.37
N ALA A 111 6.51 -14.11 2.55
CA ALA A 111 6.64 -15.02 3.67
C ALA A 111 5.28 -15.46 4.22
N VAL A 112 4.38 -14.52 4.50
CA VAL A 112 3.02 -14.79 5.01
C VAL A 112 2.22 -15.64 4.02
N SER A 113 2.23 -15.29 2.74
CA SER A 113 1.54 -16.06 1.70
C SER A 113 2.03 -17.52 1.64
N ARG A 114 3.34 -17.74 1.84
CA ARG A 114 3.93 -19.09 1.91
C ARG A 114 3.52 -19.84 3.17
N PHE A 115 3.44 -19.17 4.32
CA PHE A 115 2.94 -19.77 5.56
C PHE A 115 1.47 -20.19 5.44
N LEU A 116 0.66 -19.40 4.73
CA LEU A 116 -0.75 -19.70 4.46
C LEU A 116 -0.97 -20.67 3.30
N HIS A 117 0.09 -21.19 2.67
CA HIS A 117 0.01 -22.10 1.52
C HIS A 117 -0.82 -21.57 0.35
N MET A 118 -0.79 -20.25 0.12
CA MET A 118 -1.55 -19.59 -0.94
C MET A 118 -0.76 -19.56 -2.25
N ASN A 119 -1.48 -19.47 -3.38
CA ASN A 119 -0.87 -19.15 -4.67
C ASN A 119 -0.62 -17.64 -4.82
N GLU A 120 0.18 -17.26 -5.82
CA GLU A 120 0.50 -15.84 -6.08
C GLU A 120 -0.74 -15.00 -6.37
N HIS A 121 -1.68 -15.56 -7.13
CA HIS A 121 -2.93 -14.90 -7.47
C HIS A 121 -3.80 -14.61 -6.24
N LEU A 122 -4.11 -15.61 -5.41
CA LEU A 122 -4.89 -15.44 -4.17
C LEU A 122 -4.20 -14.50 -3.20
N ALA A 123 -2.86 -14.57 -3.08
CA ALA A 123 -2.10 -13.66 -2.23
C ALA A 123 -2.22 -12.19 -2.69
N GLY A 124 -2.25 -11.96 -4.00
CA GLY A 124 -2.49 -10.64 -4.59
C GLY A 124 -3.91 -10.15 -4.32
N VAL A 125 -4.92 -10.96 -4.63
CA VAL A 125 -6.34 -10.64 -4.48
C VAL A 125 -6.76 -10.42 -3.02
N THR A 126 -6.09 -11.05 -2.06
CA THR A 126 -6.45 -10.98 -0.64
C THR A 126 -5.50 -10.10 0.16
N LEU A 127 -4.28 -10.56 0.42
CA LEU A 127 -3.35 -9.90 1.33
C LEU A 127 -2.85 -8.56 0.77
N MET A 128 -2.45 -8.53 -0.50
CA MET A 128 -1.96 -7.30 -1.12
C MET A 128 -3.08 -6.28 -1.31
N ALA A 129 -4.23 -6.72 -1.81
CA ALA A 129 -5.41 -5.86 -1.97
C ALA A 129 -5.90 -5.31 -0.62
N PHE A 130 -6.02 -6.14 0.41
CA PHE A 130 -6.41 -5.70 1.76
C PHE A 130 -5.42 -4.70 2.35
N GLY A 131 -4.11 -4.96 2.22
CA GLY A 131 -3.08 -4.05 2.73
C GLY A 131 -3.16 -2.66 2.10
N ASN A 132 -3.49 -2.57 0.81
CA ASN A 132 -3.62 -1.29 0.11
C ASN A 132 -4.96 -0.60 0.42
N THR A 133 -6.07 -1.34 0.39
CA THR A 133 -7.41 -0.74 0.48
C THR A 133 -7.87 -0.52 1.93
N SER A 134 -7.24 -1.14 2.92
CA SER A 134 -7.66 -0.99 4.34
C SER A 134 -7.53 0.45 4.83
N ALA A 135 -6.44 1.14 4.53
CA ALA A 135 -6.27 2.55 4.89
C ALA A 135 -7.33 3.43 4.20
N ASP A 136 -7.62 3.18 2.92
CA ASP A 136 -8.65 3.89 2.17
C ASP A 136 -10.05 3.63 2.74
N LEU A 137 -10.34 2.40 3.19
CA LEU A 137 -11.61 2.06 3.85
C LEU A 137 -11.80 2.90 5.12
N PHE A 138 -10.78 2.96 5.99
CA PHE A 138 -10.86 3.75 7.22
C PHE A 138 -10.94 5.26 6.95
N ALA A 139 -10.21 5.76 5.95
CA ALA A 139 -10.26 7.17 5.56
C ALA A 139 -11.64 7.57 5.01
N ASN A 140 -12.25 6.69 4.20
CA ASN A 140 -13.60 6.88 3.68
C ASN A 140 -14.65 6.78 4.79
N LEU A 141 -14.49 5.85 5.74
CA LEU A 141 -15.39 5.71 6.90
C LEU A 141 -15.34 6.96 7.80
N ALA A 142 -14.14 7.50 8.06
CA ALA A 142 -13.97 8.73 8.82
C ALA A 142 -14.54 9.97 8.09
N SER A 143 -14.79 9.87 6.79
CA SER A 143 -15.31 10.97 5.98
C SER A 143 -16.80 10.87 5.69
N VAL A 144 -17.53 9.88 6.25
CA VAL A 144 -18.97 9.67 6.01
C VAL A 144 -19.82 10.88 6.42
N GLU A 145 -19.41 11.62 7.44
CA GLU A 145 -20.11 12.84 7.89
C GLU A 145 -19.98 14.01 6.91
N ARG A 146 -18.97 13.98 6.04
CA ARG A 146 -18.77 14.98 4.99
C ARG A 146 -19.43 14.41 3.75
N HIS A 147 -20.42 15.07 3.16
CA HIS A 147 -21.18 14.62 1.96
C HIS A 147 -20.30 14.48 0.68
N VAL A 148 -19.25 13.67 0.75
CA VAL A 148 -18.25 13.42 -0.28
C VAL A 148 -18.75 12.24 -1.12
N PRO A 149 -18.67 12.31 -2.46
CA PRO A 149 -19.09 11.21 -3.33
C PRO A 149 -18.06 10.05 -3.30
N VAL A 150 -18.07 9.28 -2.21
CA VAL A 150 -17.11 8.18 -1.94
C VAL A 150 -17.12 7.12 -3.04
N PHE A 151 -18.30 6.73 -3.53
CA PHE A 151 -18.44 5.70 -4.55
C PHE A 151 -17.76 6.10 -5.87
N ALA A 152 -18.06 7.29 -6.39
CA ALA A 152 -17.47 7.77 -7.64
C ALA A 152 -15.95 7.93 -7.53
N ASN A 153 -15.44 8.41 -6.39
CA ASN A 153 -14.01 8.55 -6.15
C ASN A 153 -13.29 7.19 -6.14
N ASN A 154 -13.82 6.21 -5.40
CA ASN A 154 -13.21 4.88 -5.32
C ASN A 154 -13.31 4.11 -6.63
N LEU A 155 -14.42 4.25 -7.36
CA LEU A 155 -14.58 3.63 -8.69
C LEU A 155 -13.59 4.22 -9.70
N SER A 156 -13.42 5.54 -9.72
CA SER A 156 -12.44 6.22 -10.58
C SER A 156 -11.01 5.76 -10.27
N SER A 157 -10.64 5.70 -8.98
CA SER A 157 -9.34 5.20 -8.55
C SER A 157 -9.09 3.75 -8.99
N ALA A 158 -10.07 2.85 -8.81
CA ALA A 158 -9.98 1.46 -9.24
C ALA A 158 -9.83 1.34 -10.77
N LEU A 159 -10.60 2.10 -11.55
CA LEU A 159 -10.48 2.12 -13.01
C LEU A 159 -9.11 2.63 -13.47
N PHE A 160 -8.57 3.66 -12.83
CA PHE A 160 -7.22 4.16 -13.11
C PHE A 160 -6.15 3.09 -12.85
N VAL A 161 -6.24 2.36 -11.73
CA VAL A 161 -5.30 1.28 -11.41
C VAL A 161 -5.38 0.15 -12.43
N ILE A 162 -6.59 -0.31 -12.78
CA ILE A 162 -6.76 -1.43 -13.72
C ILE A 162 -6.27 -1.06 -15.13
N THR A 163 -6.64 0.13 -15.62
CA THR A 163 -6.34 0.54 -17.00
C THR A 163 -4.91 1.03 -17.17
N ILE A 164 -4.48 2.03 -16.40
CA ILE A 164 -3.17 2.65 -16.54
C ILE A 164 -2.09 1.79 -15.91
N SER A 165 -2.24 1.43 -14.63
CA SER A 165 -1.20 0.66 -13.93
C SER A 165 -1.12 -0.77 -14.45
N GLY A 166 -2.26 -1.44 -14.61
CA GLY A 166 -2.34 -2.78 -15.22
C GLY A 166 -1.80 -2.80 -16.66
N GLY A 167 -2.22 -1.83 -17.49
CA GLY A 167 -1.74 -1.69 -18.87
C GLY A 167 -0.23 -1.47 -18.96
N LEU A 168 0.33 -0.62 -18.10
CA LEU A 168 1.77 -0.36 -18.03
C LEU A 168 2.56 -1.61 -17.61
N ILE A 169 2.07 -2.38 -16.63
CA ILE A 169 2.72 -3.62 -16.19
C ILE A 169 2.70 -4.65 -17.31
N CYS A 170 1.56 -4.82 -18.00
CA CYS A 170 1.44 -5.70 -19.16
C CYS A 170 2.38 -5.29 -20.30
N TYR A 171 2.63 -3.99 -20.47
CA TYR A 171 3.58 -3.46 -21.45
C TYR A 171 5.04 -3.68 -21.05
N ILE A 172 5.42 -3.41 -19.79
CA ILE A 172 6.82 -3.49 -19.33
C ILE A 172 7.26 -4.94 -19.12
N SER A 173 6.38 -5.79 -18.57
CA SER A 173 6.72 -7.13 -18.13
C SER A 173 5.67 -8.13 -18.63
N PRO A 174 5.85 -8.73 -19.82
CA PRO A 174 4.90 -9.73 -20.31
C PRO A 174 4.96 -10.97 -19.42
N PHE A 175 3.82 -11.37 -18.86
CA PHE A 175 3.64 -12.61 -18.12
C PHE A 175 2.42 -13.37 -18.65
N LYS A 176 2.40 -14.68 -18.44
CA LYS A 176 1.23 -15.51 -18.76
C LYS A 176 0.24 -15.39 -17.61
N MET A 177 -0.95 -14.88 -17.89
CA MET A 177 -2.02 -14.77 -16.91
C MET A 177 -2.92 -16.00 -16.99
N ASN A 178 -3.45 -16.47 -15.86
CA ASN A 178 -4.43 -17.54 -15.85
C ASN A 178 -5.80 -16.99 -16.28
N SER A 179 -6.24 -17.34 -17.48
CA SER A 179 -7.48 -16.81 -18.06
C SER A 179 -8.71 -17.10 -17.21
N TYR A 180 -8.77 -18.27 -16.56
CA TYR A 180 -9.92 -18.66 -15.73
C TYR A 180 -10.09 -17.72 -14.52
N GLU A 181 -9.03 -17.54 -13.74
CA GLU A 181 -8.99 -16.67 -12.56
C GLU A 181 -9.28 -15.21 -12.94
N THR A 182 -8.69 -14.75 -14.05
CA THR A 182 -8.87 -13.38 -14.55
C THR A 182 -10.31 -13.08 -14.95
N VAL A 183 -10.93 -13.97 -15.73
CA VAL A 183 -12.31 -13.79 -16.20
C VAL A 183 -13.28 -13.82 -15.04
N ARG A 184 -13.07 -14.72 -14.07
CA ARG A 184 -13.85 -14.78 -12.82
C ARG A 184 -13.77 -13.44 -12.08
N ASP A 185 -12.58 -12.91 -11.86
CA ASP A 185 -12.40 -11.65 -11.12
C ASP A 185 -13.02 -10.44 -11.83
N ILE A 186 -12.89 -10.36 -13.16
CA ILE A 186 -13.52 -9.31 -13.96
C ILE A 186 -15.05 -9.43 -13.91
N LEU A 187 -15.61 -10.63 -13.95
CA LEU A 187 -17.05 -10.86 -13.81
C LEU A 187 -17.58 -10.39 -12.46
N PHE A 188 -16.87 -10.68 -11.36
CA PHE A 188 -17.26 -10.20 -10.03
C PHE A 188 -17.13 -8.67 -9.90
N LEU A 189 -16.08 -8.08 -10.48
CA LEU A 189 -15.93 -6.64 -10.52
C LEU A 189 -17.09 -5.99 -11.29
N LEU A 190 -17.42 -6.51 -12.46
CA LEU A 190 -18.52 -6.02 -13.29
C LEU A 190 -19.86 -6.16 -12.56
N LEU A 191 -20.12 -7.31 -11.95
CA LEU A 191 -21.31 -7.55 -11.12
C LEU A 191 -21.42 -6.53 -9.99
N ALA A 192 -20.32 -6.28 -9.25
CA ALA A 192 -20.31 -5.32 -8.15
C ALA A 192 -20.57 -3.89 -8.64
N THR A 193 -19.96 -3.48 -9.76
CA THR A 193 -20.18 -2.14 -10.34
C THR A 193 -21.61 -1.93 -10.83
N LEU A 194 -22.20 -2.91 -11.52
CA LEU A 194 -23.59 -2.84 -11.99
C LEU A 194 -24.58 -2.84 -10.82
N LEU A 195 -24.31 -3.64 -9.78
CA LEU A 195 -25.14 -3.68 -8.58
C LEU A 195 -25.13 -2.32 -7.86
N MET A 196 -23.96 -1.70 -7.72
CA MET A 196 -23.84 -0.38 -7.11
C MET A 196 -24.51 0.72 -7.95
N ASP A 197 -24.36 0.68 -9.28
CA ASP A 197 -25.02 1.61 -10.19
C ASP A 197 -26.56 1.48 -10.14
N TYR A 198 -27.05 0.24 -10.07
CA TYR A 198 -28.48 -0.05 -9.87
C TYR A 198 -29.00 0.51 -8.53
N PHE A 199 -28.24 0.35 -7.44
CA PHE A 199 -28.60 0.93 -6.14
C PHE A 199 -28.53 2.45 -6.11
N ALA A 200 -27.62 3.06 -6.87
CA ALA A 200 -27.52 4.52 -7.00
C ALA A 200 -28.69 5.10 -7.79
N SER A 201 -29.12 4.44 -8.86
CA SER A 201 -30.20 4.92 -9.74
C SER A 201 -31.59 4.79 -9.11
N ASN A 202 -31.81 3.78 -8.26
CA ASN A 202 -33.08 3.57 -7.56
C ASN A 202 -33.18 4.43 -6.29
N HIS A 203 -33.47 5.72 -6.45
CA HIS A 203 -33.71 6.67 -5.36
C HIS A 203 -34.99 6.40 -4.54
N PHE A 204 -35.79 5.41 -4.91
CA PHE A 204 -37.08 5.16 -4.26
C PHE A 204 -36.92 4.18 -3.08
N THR A 205 -37.23 4.68 -1.88
CA THR A 205 -37.33 4.02 -0.55
C THR A 205 -36.06 4.00 0.32
N LEU A 206 -36.01 4.97 1.24
CA LEU A 206 -35.06 5.15 2.35
C LEU A 206 -35.07 4.02 3.41
N SER A 207 -35.89 2.97 3.26
CA SER A 207 -36.08 1.95 4.30
C SER A 207 -35.19 0.70 4.18
N TYR A 208 -34.38 0.56 3.12
CA TYR A 208 -33.61 -0.67 2.85
C TYR A 208 -32.09 -0.46 2.67
N ASP A 209 -31.51 0.65 3.16
CA ASP A 209 -30.08 0.90 2.98
C ASP A 209 -29.19 -0.14 3.71
N GLU A 210 -29.63 -0.64 4.86
CA GLU A 210 -28.98 -1.77 5.56
C GLU A 210 -29.00 -3.05 4.73
N LEU A 211 -30.10 -3.33 4.03
CA LEU A 211 -30.23 -4.49 3.15
C LEU A 211 -29.33 -4.36 1.93
N LYS A 212 -29.24 -3.17 1.33
CA LYS A 212 -28.32 -2.90 0.20
C LYS A 212 -26.87 -3.15 0.62
N PHE A 213 -26.46 -2.65 1.78
CA PHE A 213 -25.13 -2.92 2.33
C PHE A 213 -24.88 -4.41 2.54
N LEU A 214 -25.85 -5.12 3.15
CA LEU A 214 -25.77 -6.56 3.37
C LEU A 214 -25.60 -7.34 2.06
N ILE A 215 -26.33 -6.99 1.01
CA ILE A 215 -26.23 -7.64 -0.30
C ILE A 215 -24.83 -7.45 -0.89
N VAL A 216 -24.29 -6.22 -0.89
CA VAL A 216 -22.93 -5.94 -1.40
C VAL A 216 -21.87 -6.70 -0.58
N LEU A 217 -22.03 -6.73 0.74
CA LEU A 217 -21.15 -7.47 1.63
C LEU A 217 -21.18 -8.98 1.32
N LEU A 218 -22.37 -9.56 1.11
CA LEU A 218 -22.50 -10.97 0.75
C LEU A 218 -21.84 -11.29 -0.59
N VAL A 219 -21.96 -10.41 -1.59
CA VAL A 219 -21.24 -10.56 -2.87
C VAL A 219 -19.73 -10.59 -2.64
N TYR A 220 -19.19 -9.65 -1.86
CA TYR A 220 -17.76 -9.62 -1.53
C TYR A 220 -17.30 -10.88 -0.77
N ILE A 221 -18.05 -11.32 0.25
CA ILE A 221 -17.71 -12.53 1.00
C ILE A 221 -17.77 -13.77 0.10
N SER A 222 -18.77 -13.87 -0.78
CA SER A 222 -18.88 -14.97 -1.74
C SER A 222 -17.70 -15.01 -2.72
N TYR A 223 -17.24 -13.84 -3.19
CA TYR A 223 -16.05 -13.71 -4.03
C TYR A 223 -14.80 -14.27 -3.35
N ILE A 224 -14.57 -13.91 -2.08
CA ILE A 224 -13.44 -14.42 -1.30
C ILE A 224 -13.55 -15.93 -1.06
N ILE A 225 -14.74 -16.44 -0.75
CA ILE A 225 -14.97 -17.87 -0.54
C ILE A 225 -14.67 -18.66 -1.81
N ILE A 226 -15.13 -18.20 -2.98
CA ILE A 226 -14.87 -18.86 -4.27
C ILE A 226 -13.36 -18.88 -4.55
N ASN A 227 -12.68 -17.76 -4.34
CA ASN A 227 -11.22 -17.67 -4.49
C ASN A 227 -10.46 -18.69 -3.63
N VAL A 228 -10.85 -18.83 -2.36
CA VAL A 228 -10.24 -19.79 -1.44
C VAL A 228 -10.60 -21.23 -1.83
N ALA A 229 -11.85 -21.46 -2.22
CA ALA A 229 -12.32 -22.77 -2.67
C ALA A 229 -11.56 -23.25 -3.91
N ASP A 230 -11.31 -22.36 -4.88
CA ASP A 230 -10.57 -22.68 -6.10
C ASP A 230 -9.14 -23.14 -5.79
N VAL A 231 -8.44 -22.46 -4.88
CA VAL A 231 -7.11 -22.89 -4.44
C VAL A 231 -7.16 -24.24 -3.70
N TYR A 232 -8.17 -24.46 -2.87
CA TYR A 232 -8.37 -25.75 -2.20
C TYR A 232 -8.63 -26.89 -3.21
N LEU A 233 -9.47 -26.65 -4.22
CA LEU A 233 -9.76 -27.59 -5.30
C LEU A 233 -8.52 -27.87 -6.15
N LEU A 234 -7.70 -26.85 -6.43
CA LEU A 234 -6.42 -27.01 -7.13
C LEU A 234 -5.48 -27.93 -6.34
N GLN A 235 -5.30 -27.70 -5.04
CA GLN A 235 -4.47 -28.54 -4.18
C GLN A 235 -4.95 -30.00 -4.14
N LYS A 236 -6.27 -30.20 -4.03
CA LYS A 236 -6.87 -31.55 -4.04
C LYS A 236 -6.68 -32.25 -5.39
N THR A 237 -6.78 -31.51 -6.49
CA THR A 237 -6.59 -32.04 -7.85
C THR A 237 -5.15 -32.49 -8.05
N ILE A 238 -4.16 -31.74 -7.54
CA ILE A 238 -2.75 -32.12 -7.58
C ILE A 238 -2.50 -33.39 -6.77
N ALA A 239 -3.03 -33.47 -5.54
CA ALA A 239 -2.88 -34.65 -4.70
C ALA A 239 -3.47 -35.91 -5.35
N SER A 240 -4.68 -35.79 -5.91
CA SER A 240 -5.34 -36.86 -6.67
C SER A 240 -4.53 -37.29 -7.91
N THR A 241 -3.96 -36.33 -8.63
CA THR A 241 -3.12 -36.57 -9.82
C THR A 241 -1.84 -37.31 -9.46
N ARG A 242 -1.16 -36.90 -8.39
CA ARG A 242 0.03 -37.62 -7.87
C ARG A 242 -0.29 -39.04 -7.48
N ALA A 243 -1.41 -39.26 -6.78
CA ALA A 243 -1.83 -40.61 -6.38
C ALA A 243 -2.13 -41.50 -7.59
N LYS A 244 -2.77 -40.95 -8.65
CA LYS A 244 -3.00 -41.68 -9.92
C LYS A 244 -1.68 -42.02 -10.62
N MET A 245 -0.74 -41.08 -10.66
CA MET A 245 0.58 -41.29 -11.25
C MET A 245 1.36 -42.39 -10.52
N GLN A 246 1.32 -42.39 -9.19
CA GLN A 246 2.00 -43.42 -8.38
C GLN A 246 1.39 -44.82 -8.59
N LYS A 247 0.05 -44.93 -8.68
CA LYS A 247 -0.60 -46.20 -9.00
C LYS A 247 -0.20 -46.76 -10.37
N LEU A 248 -0.01 -45.90 -11.36
CA LEU A 248 0.41 -46.31 -12.70
C LEU A 248 1.90 -46.71 -12.75
N LEU A 249 2.74 -46.17 -11.86
CA LEU A 249 4.13 -46.57 -11.72
C LEU A 249 4.29 -47.96 -11.09
N ASP A 250 3.36 -48.37 -10.24
CA ASP A 250 3.37 -49.69 -9.60
C ASP A 250 2.87 -50.82 -10.54
N GLU A 251 2.26 -50.47 -11.68
CA GLU A 251 1.72 -51.42 -12.66
C GLU A 251 2.77 -51.75 -13.75
N LYS A 252 2.63 -52.91 -14.43
CA LYS A 252 3.62 -53.36 -15.43
C LYS A 252 3.72 -52.37 -16.60
N GLU A 253 4.95 -52.05 -16.99
CA GLU A 253 5.24 -51.05 -18.01
C GLU A 253 4.70 -51.48 -19.38
N THR A 254 3.63 -50.81 -19.83
CA THR A 254 3.04 -50.97 -21.18
C THR A 254 3.11 -49.63 -21.93
N PRO A 255 3.18 -49.63 -23.27
CA PRO A 255 3.30 -48.41 -24.06
C PRO A 255 2.13 -47.43 -23.85
N GLU A 256 0.93 -47.93 -23.52
CA GLU A 256 -0.23 -47.09 -23.20
C GLU A 256 -0.13 -46.40 -21.83
N ILE A 257 0.42 -47.09 -20.82
CA ILE A 257 0.62 -46.52 -19.49
C ILE A 257 1.67 -45.41 -19.54
N ALA A 258 2.75 -45.60 -20.31
CA ALA A 258 3.78 -44.58 -20.51
C ALA A 258 3.20 -43.27 -21.07
N LEU A 259 2.28 -43.36 -22.04
CA LEU A 259 1.63 -42.18 -22.63
C LEU A 259 0.72 -41.46 -21.61
N LYS A 260 -0.08 -42.22 -20.84
CA LYS A 260 -0.92 -41.66 -19.77
C LYS A 260 -0.10 -41.00 -18.67
N LEU A 261 1.05 -41.57 -18.33
CA LEU A 261 1.96 -41.04 -17.32
C LEU A 261 2.54 -39.70 -17.80
N GLN A 262 2.97 -39.63 -19.06
CA GLN A 262 3.44 -38.39 -19.66
C GLN A 262 2.35 -37.29 -19.70
N GLU A 263 1.09 -37.65 -19.95
CA GLU A 263 -0.02 -36.69 -19.90
C GLU A 263 -0.28 -36.19 -18.47
N LEU A 264 -0.27 -37.08 -17.47
CA LEU A 264 -0.44 -36.73 -16.06
C LEU A 264 0.71 -35.86 -15.54
N GLU A 265 1.94 -36.16 -15.93
CA GLU A 265 3.12 -35.37 -15.61
C GLU A 265 3.00 -33.96 -16.18
N ARG A 266 2.60 -33.82 -17.45
CA ARG A 266 2.35 -32.51 -18.07
C ARG A 266 1.25 -31.73 -17.34
N LYS A 267 0.15 -32.38 -16.96
CA LYS A 267 -0.93 -31.74 -16.18
C LYS A 267 -0.45 -31.32 -14.80
N LEU A 268 0.37 -32.14 -14.15
CA LEU A 268 0.93 -31.84 -12.84
C LEU A 268 1.91 -30.67 -12.92
N GLU A 269 2.76 -30.63 -13.94
CA GLU A 269 3.68 -29.51 -14.18
C GLU A 269 2.89 -28.21 -14.39
N TYR A 270 1.83 -28.25 -15.21
CA TYR A 270 0.93 -27.12 -15.42
C TYR A 270 0.30 -26.59 -14.12
N TYR A 271 -0.29 -27.46 -13.29
CA TYR A 271 -0.91 -27.03 -12.02
C TYR A 271 0.13 -26.62 -10.97
N SER A 272 1.33 -27.21 -11.01
CA SER A 272 2.40 -26.93 -10.04
C SER A 272 2.93 -25.51 -10.12
N GLN A 273 2.91 -24.90 -11.32
CA GLN A 273 3.35 -23.52 -11.56
C GLN A 273 2.55 -22.51 -10.72
N ASP A 274 1.25 -22.72 -10.56
CA ASP A 274 0.36 -21.82 -9.85
C ASP A 274 0.09 -22.27 -8.40
N THR A 275 0.80 -23.27 -7.88
CA THR A 275 0.44 -23.84 -6.56
C THR A 275 0.96 -23.02 -5.37
N ARG A 276 2.12 -22.36 -5.52
CA ARG A 276 2.74 -21.62 -4.41
C ARG A 276 3.50 -20.41 -4.92
N VAL A 277 3.59 -19.40 -4.07
CA VAL A 277 4.47 -18.25 -4.31
C VAL A 277 5.91 -18.69 -4.52
N GLU A 278 6.46 -18.36 -5.68
CA GLU A 278 7.86 -18.55 -5.99
C GLU A 278 8.63 -17.28 -5.60
N ILE A 279 9.67 -17.45 -4.78
CA ILE A 279 10.55 -16.34 -4.44
C ILE A 279 11.55 -16.23 -5.56
N LEU A 280 11.31 -15.29 -6.46
CA LEU A 280 12.19 -14.98 -7.57
C LEU A 280 13.27 -13.98 -7.15
N GLU A 281 14.48 -14.16 -7.67
CA GLU A 281 15.55 -13.18 -7.51
C GLU A 281 15.18 -11.86 -8.19
N LYS A 282 15.38 -10.74 -7.47
CA LYS A 282 15.23 -9.41 -8.06
C LYS A 282 16.34 -9.19 -9.09
N SER A 283 15.97 -9.14 -10.38
CA SER A 283 16.90 -8.72 -11.43
C SER A 283 17.33 -7.27 -11.19
N SER A 284 18.62 -7.07 -10.93
CA SER A 284 19.20 -5.78 -10.53
C SER A 284 19.43 -4.80 -11.70
N SER A 285 19.03 -5.15 -12.92
CA SER A 285 19.30 -4.34 -14.11
C SER A 285 18.08 -4.14 -15.00
N ILE A 286 17.11 -3.36 -14.54
CA ILE A 286 16.26 -2.61 -15.49
C ILE A 286 17.07 -1.37 -15.86
N SER A 287 17.94 -1.51 -16.86
CA SER A 287 18.68 -0.39 -17.42
C SER A 287 17.71 0.47 -18.23
N ILE A 288 17.18 1.54 -17.62
CA ILE A 288 16.30 2.54 -18.25
C ILE A 288 17.01 3.20 -19.46
N THR A 289 18.35 3.21 -19.49
CA THR A 289 19.13 3.71 -20.63
C THR A 289 19.09 2.82 -21.87
N ARG A 290 18.39 1.66 -21.82
CA ARG A 290 18.05 0.84 -22.99
C ARG A 290 16.54 0.76 -23.25
N ILE A 291 15.79 1.84 -23.02
CA ILE A 291 14.49 1.99 -23.69
C ILE A 291 14.77 2.24 -25.18
N ARG A 292 15.02 1.18 -25.95
CA ARG A 292 15.02 1.23 -27.41
C ARG A 292 13.57 1.15 -27.87
N TYR A 293 13.07 2.23 -28.46
CA TYR A 293 11.72 2.40 -29.02
C TYR A 293 11.48 1.59 -30.31
N THR A 294 12.05 0.39 -30.42
CA THR A 294 11.91 -0.46 -31.61
C THR A 294 11.39 -1.84 -31.19
N THR A 295 10.42 -2.34 -31.93
CA THR A 295 9.64 -3.59 -31.82
C THR A 295 10.47 -4.88 -31.77
N MET A 296 11.44 -4.98 -30.86
CA MET A 296 12.13 -6.24 -30.59
C MET A 296 11.25 -7.13 -29.74
N ARG A 297 11.24 -8.44 -30.05
CA ARG A 297 10.70 -9.48 -29.18
C ARG A 297 11.32 -9.30 -27.80
N MET A 298 10.51 -8.96 -26.80
CA MET A 298 10.97 -8.78 -25.44
C MET A 298 11.66 -10.07 -24.97
N ILE A 299 12.94 -9.95 -24.67
CA ILE A 299 13.75 -11.06 -24.16
C ILE A 299 13.20 -11.40 -22.79
N ARG A 300 12.61 -12.60 -22.68
CA ARG A 300 12.16 -13.16 -21.41
C ARG A 300 13.41 -13.44 -20.56
N ASN A 301 13.79 -12.51 -19.68
CA ASN A 301 14.81 -12.81 -18.68
C ASN A 301 14.36 -14.05 -17.90
N PRO A 302 15.18 -15.11 -17.81
CA PRO A 302 14.81 -16.31 -17.08
C PRO A 302 14.64 -15.94 -15.60
N ARG A 303 13.43 -16.19 -15.07
CA ARG A 303 13.13 -16.01 -13.64
C ARG A 303 13.74 -17.18 -12.88
N VAL A 304 14.68 -16.92 -11.99
CA VAL A 304 15.35 -17.96 -11.19
C VAL A 304 14.74 -17.97 -9.79
N SER A 305 14.30 -19.14 -9.34
CA SER A 305 13.76 -19.33 -8.00
C SER A 305 14.88 -19.47 -6.96
N VAL A 306 14.71 -18.80 -5.82
CA VAL A 306 15.71 -18.77 -4.75
C VAL A 306 15.70 -20.08 -3.97
N ASN A 307 16.86 -20.75 -3.88
CA ASN A 307 17.02 -21.91 -3.03
C ASN A 307 17.18 -21.51 -1.55
N ARG A 308 16.08 -21.60 -0.80
CA ARG A 308 16.03 -21.23 0.62
C ARG A 308 16.97 -22.01 1.52
N ARG A 309 17.16 -23.32 1.27
CA ARG A 309 18.07 -24.11 2.11
C ARG A 309 19.49 -23.60 1.97
N TYR A 310 19.88 -23.29 0.74
CA TYR A 310 21.17 -22.73 0.44
C TYR A 310 21.37 -21.36 1.11
N THR A 311 20.45 -20.41 0.96
CA THR A 311 20.58 -19.07 1.61
C THR A 311 20.57 -19.13 3.14
N ARG A 312 19.96 -20.17 3.72
CA ARG A 312 20.02 -20.44 5.17
C ARG A 312 21.41 -20.91 5.61
N THR A 313 22.08 -21.77 4.84
CA THR A 313 23.30 -22.47 5.26
C THR A 313 24.60 -21.93 4.65
N MET A 314 24.53 -20.99 3.71
CA MET A 314 25.70 -20.50 2.95
C MET A 314 26.89 -20.04 3.81
N MET A 315 26.63 -19.41 4.97
CA MET A 315 27.65 -18.88 5.89
C MET A 315 27.59 -19.55 7.28
N LEU A 316 27.07 -20.78 7.35
CA LEU A 316 26.93 -21.50 8.61
C LEU A 316 28.21 -22.28 8.90
N ASP A 317 29.07 -21.71 9.74
CA ASP A 317 30.24 -22.40 10.28
C ASP A 317 29.89 -23.01 11.64
N TYR A 318 29.86 -24.35 11.71
CA TYR A 318 29.54 -25.09 12.94
C TYR A 318 30.67 -25.07 13.97
N THR A 319 31.88 -24.65 13.58
CA THR A 319 33.03 -24.60 14.47
C THR A 319 33.05 -23.33 15.33
N GLN A 320 32.32 -22.30 14.92
CA GLN A 320 32.25 -21.02 15.62
C GLN A 320 31.10 -20.94 16.63
N SER A 321 31.28 -20.14 17.67
CA SER A 321 30.22 -19.92 18.65
C SER A 321 29.06 -19.14 18.03
N LYS A 322 27.81 -19.52 18.38
CA LYS A 322 26.59 -18.89 17.84
C LYS A 322 26.47 -17.38 18.11
N ASN A 323 27.27 -16.86 19.06
CA ASN A 323 27.24 -15.46 19.48
C ASN A 323 28.43 -14.64 18.95
N GLN A 324 29.31 -15.24 18.16
CA GLN A 324 30.48 -14.55 17.63
C GLN A 324 30.05 -13.41 16.71
N GLY A 325 30.54 -12.20 16.98
CA GLY A 325 30.29 -11.04 16.13
C GLY A 325 28.87 -10.45 16.19
N ILE A 326 28.04 -10.79 17.19
CA ILE A 326 26.65 -10.28 17.31
C ILE A 326 26.55 -8.75 17.13
N PHE A 327 27.40 -7.99 17.82
CA PHE A 327 27.37 -6.52 17.72
C PHE A 327 27.82 -6.03 16.34
N ARG A 328 28.80 -6.69 15.73
CA ARG A 328 29.23 -6.37 14.37
C ARG A 328 28.08 -6.60 13.39
N ASP A 329 27.42 -7.76 13.46
CA ASP A 329 26.27 -8.08 12.62
C ASP A 329 25.14 -7.07 12.84
N PHE A 330 24.90 -6.66 14.09
CA PHE A 330 23.92 -5.61 14.46
C PHE A 330 24.22 -4.27 13.80
N PHE A 331 25.43 -3.72 13.96
CA PHE A 331 25.79 -2.45 13.33
C PHE A 331 25.84 -2.54 11.80
N LEU A 332 26.19 -3.72 11.24
CA LEU A 332 26.13 -3.96 9.80
C LEU A 332 24.69 -3.96 9.26
N ALA A 333 23.72 -4.46 10.05
CA ALA A 333 22.30 -4.46 9.72
C ALA A 333 21.67 -3.07 9.89
N LEU A 334 22.06 -2.31 10.93
CA LEU A 334 21.56 -0.96 11.20
C LEU A 334 22.06 0.08 10.19
N ARG A 335 23.14 -0.24 9.46
CA ARG A 335 23.74 0.66 8.48
C ARG A 335 22.77 0.93 7.31
N PRO A 336 22.31 2.19 7.13
CA PRO A 336 21.30 2.52 6.14
C PRO A 336 21.83 2.55 4.70
N ILE A 337 23.14 2.76 4.53
CA ILE A 337 23.78 2.91 3.21
C ILE A 337 24.83 1.82 3.02
N LYS A 338 24.60 0.93 2.04
CA LYS A 338 25.60 -0.06 1.62
C LYS A 338 26.74 0.65 0.85
N CYS A 339 27.98 0.28 1.15
CA CYS A 339 29.16 0.90 0.52
C CYS A 339 29.16 0.79 -1.01
N GLN A 340 28.68 -0.34 -1.56
CA GLN A 340 28.57 -0.53 -3.01
C GLN A 340 27.53 0.39 -3.65
N ALA A 341 26.37 0.55 -3.01
CA ALA A 341 25.32 1.46 -3.47
C ALA A 341 25.82 2.92 -3.45
N TRP A 342 26.59 3.31 -2.44
CA TRP A 342 27.21 4.64 -2.37
C TRP A 342 28.21 4.89 -3.50
N LYS A 343 29.07 3.89 -3.80
CA LYS A 343 30.07 4.00 -4.87
C LYS A 343 29.44 4.15 -6.25
N GLN A 344 28.32 3.45 -6.49
CA GLN A 344 27.61 3.48 -7.78
C GLN A 344 26.64 4.68 -7.92
N ALA A 345 26.31 5.37 -6.83
CA ALA A 345 25.36 6.47 -6.86
C ALA A 345 25.96 7.77 -7.40
N GLU A 346 25.19 8.41 -8.29
CA GLU A 346 25.37 9.81 -8.73
C GLU A 346 25.10 10.81 -7.60
N LEU A 347 25.46 12.08 -7.78
CA LEU A 347 25.37 13.13 -6.75
C LEU A 347 23.95 13.24 -6.15
N LEU A 348 22.92 13.32 -7.00
CA LEU A 348 21.53 13.42 -6.55
C LEU A 348 21.10 12.18 -5.76
N ASN A 349 21.46 10.99 -6.25
CA ASN A 349 21.17 9.74 -5.54
C ASN A 349 21.88 9.69 -4.19
N ARG A 350 23.12 10.18 -4.08
CA ARG A 350 23.82 10.26 -2.78
C ARG A 350 23.10 11.19 -1.80
N VAL A 351 22.60 12.33 -2.26
CA VAL A 351 21.81 13.24 -1.41
C VAL A 351 20.53 12.54 -0.93
N LEU A 352 19.81 11.85 -1.82
CA LEU A 352 18.62 11.06 -1.45
C LEU A 352 18.96 9.92 -0.47
N LEU A 353 20.09 9.24 -0.65
CA LEU A 353 20.59 8.20 0.26
C LEU A 353 20.86 8.75 1.67
N LEU A 354 21.39 9.97 1.77
CA LEU A 354 21.65 10.63 3.05
C LEU A 354 20.34 11.08 3.73
N ILE A 355 19.43 11.72 2.98
CA ILE A 355 18.16 12.22 3.52
C ILE A 355 17.30 11.06 4.05
N ARG A 356 17.25 9.92 3.34
CA ARG A 356 16.48 8.76 3.77
C ARG A 356 17.14 7.96 4.91
N ALA A 357 18.45 8.13 5.14
CA ALA A 357 19.21 7.33 6.10
C ALA A 357 18.57 7.24 7.51
N PRO A 358 18.15 8.35 8.15
CA PRO A 358 17.50 8.28 9.46
C PRO A 358 16.21 7.45 9.44
N ALA A 359 15.38 7.62 8.40
CA ALA A 359 14.15 6.84 8.26
C ALA A 359 14.44 5.35 8.13
N VAL A 360 15.46 4.96 7.36
CA VAL A 360 15.86 3.56 7.21
C VAL A 360 16.33 2.94 8.54
N VAL A 361 17.08 3.71 9.35
CA VAL A 361 17.51 3.25 10.68
C VAL A 361 16.30 2.99 11.58
N ILE A 362 15.35 3.92 11.63
CA ILE A 362 14.11 3.78 12.40
C ILE A 362 13.32 2.56 11.91
N CYS A 363 13.12 2.42 10.59
CA CYS A 363 12.43 1.26 10.01
C CYS A 363 13.13 -0.05 10.35
N THR A 364 14.47 -0.09 10.38
CA THR A 364 15.23 -1.31 10.70
C THR A 364 15.08 -1.72 12.17
N LEU A 365 15.00 -0.75 13.08
CA LEU A 365 14.79 -0.97 14.52
C LEU A 365 13.35 -1.34 14.88
N TYR A 366 12.40 -1.06 13.98
CA TYR A 366 10.99 -1.32 14.22
C TYR A 366 10.49 -2.56 13.47
N ILE A 367 10.80 -2.67 12.18
CA ILE A 367 10.23 -3.69 11.32
C ILE A 367 11.15 -4.91 11.29
N PRO A 368 10.70 -6.09 11.78
CA PRO A 368 11.48 -7.31 11.65
C PRO A 368 11.57 -7.71 10.17
N LEU A 369 12.80 -7.91 9.70
CA LEU A 369 13.06 -8.28 8.31
C LEU A 369 13.07 -9.81 8.14
N VAL A 370 12.27 -10.30 7.20
CA VAL A 370 12.30 -11.70 6.74
C VAL A 370 12.41 -11.67 5.22
N ASP A 371 13.63 -11.81 4.72
CA ASP A 371 13.89 -11.83 3.28
C ASP A 371 14.69 -13.07 2.90
N TYR A 372 14.05 -14.01 2.20
CA TYR A 372 14.67 -15.26 1.79
C TYR A 372 15.75 -15.10 0.72
N GLU A 373 15.81 -13.93 0.06
CA GLU A 373 16.86 -13.54 -0.90
C GLU A 373 18.18 -13.21 -0.16
N LEU A 374 18.11 -12.84 1.12
CA LEU A 374 19.27 -12.49 1.93
C LEU A 374 19.88 -13.69 2.68
N GLU A 375 21.16 -13.59 3.00
CA GLU A 375 21.87 -14.53 3.88
C GLU A 375 21.16 -14.66 5.24
N LYS A 376 21.09 -15.88 5.77
CA LYS A 376 20.35 -16.20 7.01
C LYS A 376 18.88 -15.70 6.98
N HIS A 377 18.35 -15.42 5.80
CA HIS A 377 17.05 -14.79 5.57
C HIS A 377 16.90 -13.38 6.15
N GLY A 378 18.01 -12.63 6.30
CA GLY A 378 18.04 -11.33 6.97
C GLY A 378 18.02 -11.43 8.50
N TRP A 379 18.13 -12.63 9.07
CA TRP A 379 18.04 -12.85 10.50
C TRP A 379 19.25 -12.28 11.25
N ASN A 380 18.99 -11.40 12.21
CA ASN A 380 19.97 -10.91 13.17
C ASN A 380 19.45 -11.05 14.59
N LYS A 381 20.21 -11.75 15.44
CA LYS A 381 19.79 -12.11 16.80
C LYS A 381 19.54 -10.90 17.70
N LEU A 382 20.44 -9.91 17.70
CA LEU A 382 20.30 -8.74 18.58
C LEU A 382 19.18 -7.81 18.08
N LEU A 383 19.11 -7.59 16.77
CA LEU A 383 18.06 -6.78 16.16
C LEU A 383 16.67 -7.38 16.45
N ASN A 384 16.52 -8.69 16.29
CA ASN A 384 15.24 -9.34 16.55
C ASN A 384 14.86 -9.32 18.04
N ALA A 385 15.83 -9.42 18.95
CA ALA A 385 15.57 -9.27 20.37
C ALA A 385 15.04 -7.86 20.71
N ILE A 386 15.60 -6.82 20.07
CA ILE A 386 15.10 -5.44 20.20
C ILE A 386 13.69 -5.32 19.64
N ASN A 387 13.43 -5.82 18.44
CA ASN A 387 12.12 -5.74 17.78
C ASN A 387 11.01 -6.41 18.61
N VAL A 388 11.32 -7.53 19.28
CA VAL A 388 10.38 -8.23 20.18
C VAL A 388 9.96 -7.37 21.38
N VAL A 389 10.84 -6.48 21.86
CA VAL A 389 10.53 -5.56 22.96
C VAL A 389 9.86 -4.29 22.45
N VAL A 390 10.38 -3.71 21.36
CA VAL A 390 9.94 -2.42 20.82
C VAL A 390 8.54 -2.49 20.21
N ASN A 391 8.20 -3.56 19.48
CA ASN A 391 6.94 -3.61 18.73
C ASN A 391 5.69 -3.65 19.63
N PRO A 392 5.62 -4.51 20.67
CA PRO A 392 4.50 -4.47 21.61
C PRO A 392 4.43 -3.15 22.37
N ALA A 393 5.56 -2.60 22.81
CA ALA A 393 5.61 -1.35 23.56
C ALA A 393 5.03 -0.17 22.76
N LEU A 394 5.47 0.00 21.51
CA LEU A 394 4.95 1.05 20.64
C LEU A 394 3.50 0.82 20.21
N SER A 395 3.11 -0.43 19.96
CA SER A 395 1.72 -0.75 19.64
C SER A 395 0.80 -0.34 20.80
N ILE A 396 1.19 -0.63 22.04
CA ILE A 396 0.45 -0.19 23.22
C ILE A 396 0.42 1.34 23.29
N SER A 397 1.53 2.04 23.09
CA SER A 397 1.57 3.52 23.16
C SER A 397 0.78 4.24 22.06
N ILE A 398 0.49 3.59 20.92
CA ILE A 398 -0.29 4.19 19.83
C ILE A 398 -1.80 3.96 20.04
N PHE A 399 -2.17 2.81 20.62
CA PHE A 399 -3.58 2.44 20.83
C PHE A 399 -4.13 2.82 22.21
N LEU A 400 -3.28 3.31 23.12
CA LEU A 400 -3.62 3.75 24.47
C LEU A 400 -3.41 5.27 24.58
#